data_AF-X4ZRG2-F1
#
_entry.id   AF-X4ZRG2-F1
#
_cell.length_a   1.000
_cell.length_b   1.000
_cell.length_c   1.000
_cell.angle_alpha   90.00
_cell.angle_beta   90.00
_cell.angle_gamma   90.00
#
_symmetry.space_group_name_H-M   'P 1'
#
loop_
_entity.id
_entity.type
_entity.pdbx_description
1 polymer ?
#
loop_
_entity_poly.entity_id
_entity_poly.type
_entity_poly.pdbx_seq_one_letter_code
_entity_poly.pdbx_strand_id
1 'polypeptide(L)'
;MRREGWFAPYVSSYFWRFLAIVLLGALTIFSASSLMYTSGFLISKASIPPENILMIYVPIVGVRAFGTSRAVIHYVERLVGHDTILRILSQMRQRLYRILEPQALFLSSRFRTGDILGMLADDIEYLQNVYLRTVFPAVISLIIYAAAVIAIGMFDVRFAVLVGLYILVLVAVLPLISLLLTQKRQREVKQARNRLYQKLTDAVLGMSDWMISGRQGQFVDTYEADEQAVARTDAALRRWARIRMFLGQSVVGLGVVSMIWWAGGEFAQGAIPGTLIAAFALVVFPVADAFLPVSEAIEKIPQYRNSLERLAGVEERPGGWRRVMRQTVAIQGTAIGIHLPLEART
;
A
#
# COMPACT_ATOMS: atom_id res chain seq x y z
N MET A 1 15.36 -4.87 -25.68
CA MET A 1 16.16 -4.81 -24.44
C MET A 1 15.22 -4.92 -23.26
N ARG A 2 15.23 -6.07 -22.56
CA ARG A 2 14.29 -6.37 -21.48
C ARG A 2 14.62 -5.51 -20.26
N ARG A 3 13.63 -4.74 -19.80
CA ARG A 3 13.64 -4.06 -18.50
C ARG A 3 13.57 -5.13 -17.41
N GLU A 4 14.67 -5.81 -17.13
CA GLU A 4 14.78 -6.63 -15.92
C GLU A 4 14.85 -5.66 -14.75
N GLY A 5 13.67 -5.30 -14.23
CA GLY A 5 13.55 -4.36 -13.12
C GLY A 5 14.38 -4.85 -11.94
N TRP A 6 14.94 -3.91 -11.18
CA TRP A 6 15.68 -4.10 -9.92
C TRP A 6 15.19 -5.24 -9.01
N PHE A 7 13.90 -5.57 -9.10
CA PHE A 7 13.15 -6.45 -8.21
C PHE A 7 12.81 -7.83 -8.78
N ALA A 8 12.73 -7.98 -10.09
CA ALA A 8 12.40 -9.26 -10.73
C ALA A 8 13.28 -10.44 -10.26
N PRO A 9 14.61 -10.29 -10.09
CA PRO A 9 15.45 -11.40 -9.63
C PRO A 9 15.22 -11.75 -8.14
N TYR A 10 14.77 -10.81 -7.31
CA TYR A 10 14.52 -11.06 -5.88
C TYR A 10 13.17 -11.76 -5.65
N VAL A 11 12.15 -11.39 -6.42
CA VAL A 11 10.82 -12.04 -6.34
C VAL A 11 10.89 -13.50 -6.74
N SER A 12 11.66 -13.85 -7.78
CA SER A 12 11.84 -15.25 -8.20
C SER A 12 12.63 -16.07 -7.17
N SER A 13 13.60 -15.47 -6.47
CA SER A 13 14.38 -16.17 -5.45
C SER A 13 13.58 -16.49 -4.17
N TYR A 14 12.55 -15.69 -3.87
CA TYR A 14 11.72 -15.85 -2.66
C TYR A 14 10.30 -16.34 -2.96
N PHE A 15 10.04 -16.88 -4.16
CA PHE A 15 8.71 -17.28 -4.61
C PHE A 15 7.92 -18.11 -3.57
N TRP A 16 8.57 -19.12 -2.97
CA TRP A 16 7.93 -19.96 -1.94
C TRP A 16 7.48 -19.18 -0.70
N ARG A 17 8.22 -18.16 -0.29
CA ARG A 17 7.83 -17.30 0.82
C ARG A 17 6.67 -16.38 0.45
N PHE A 18 6.68 -15.84 -0.76
CA PHE A 18 5.55 -15.06 -1.28
C PHE A 18 4.27 -15.89 -1.34
N LEU A 19 4.38 -17.13 -1.84
CA LEU A 19 3.25 -18.07 -1.86
C LEU A 19 2.77 -18.38 -0.43
N ALA A 20 3.68 -18.65 0.51
CA ALA A 20 3.33 -18.88 1.90
C ALA A 20 2.60 -17.67 2.53
N ILE A 21 3.06 -16.44 2.28
CA ILE A 21 2.40 -15.21 2.76
C ILE A 21 0.98 -15.10 2.21
N VAL A 22 0.80 -15.34 0.92
CA VAL A 22 -0.51 -15.28 0.26
C VAL A 22 -1.45 -16.37 0.80
N LEU A 23 -0.96 -17.59 0.97
CA LEU A 23 -1.74 -18.70 1.54
C LEU A 23 -2.11 -18.43 3.00
N LEU A 24 -1.18 -17.94 3.82
CA LEU A 24 -1.46 -17.56 5.20
C LEU A 24 -2.50 -16.43 5.26
N GLY A 25 -2.39 -15.42 4.40
CA GLY A 25 -3.38 -14.33 4.33
C GLY A 25 -4.77 -14.81 3.89
N ALA A 26 -4.84 -15.69 2.90
CA ALA A 26 -6.11 -16.32 2.51
C ALA A 26 -6.69 -17.16 3.66
N LEU A 27 -5.84 -17.90 4.39
CA LEU A 27 -6.25 -18.71 5.53
C LEU A 27 -6.68 -17.86 6.74
N THR A 28 -6.09 -16.69 6.93
CA THR A 28 -6.52 -15.69 7.92
C THR A 28 -7.96 -15.24 7.64
N ILE A 29 -8.26 -14.84 6.41
CA ILE A 29 -9.60 -14.42 6.00
C ILE A 29 -10.59 -15.58 6.05
N PHE A 30 -10.17 -16.77 5.66
CA PHE A 30 -10.98 -17.98 5.77
C PHE A 30 -11.33 -18.31 7.24
N SER A 31 -10.35 -18.20 8.15
CA SER A 31 -10.57 -18.41 9.59
C SER A 31 -11.48 -17.32 10.18
N ALA A 32 -11.30 -16.06 9.77
CA ALA A 32 -12.18 -14.97 10.18
C ALA A 32 -13.62 -15.13 9.67
N SER A 33 -13.78 -15.61 8.43
CA SER A 33 -15.08 -15.90 7.82
C SER A 33 -15.75 -17.09 8.49
N SER A 34 -15.00 -18.16 8.77
CA SER A 34 -15.48 -19.34 9.50
C SER A 34 -15.89 -19.01 10.94
N LEU A 35 -15.16 -18.12 11.61
CA LEU A 35 -15.52 -17.59 12.92
C LEU A 35 -16.87 -16.87 12.88
N MET A 36 -17.06 -15.96 11.92
CA MET A 36 -18.30 -15.19 11.79
C MET A 36 -19.49 -16.07 11.37
N TYR A 37 -19.24 -17.02 10.47
CA TYR A 37 -20.22 -18.02 10.05
C TYR A 37 -20.70 -18.86 11.25
N THR A 38 -19.77 -19.44 12.00
CA THR A 38 -20.08 -20.27 13.17
C THR A 38 -20.75 -19.47 14.28
N SER A 39 -20.34 -18.22 14.48
CA SER A 39 -20.98 -17.30 15.43
C SER A 39 -22.42 -16.98 15.03
N GLY A 40 -22.67 -16.67 13.76
CA GLY A 40 -24.02 -16.41 13.26
C GLY A 40 -24.92 -17.64 13.36
N PHE A 41 -24.41 -18.81 13.01
CA PHE A 41 -25.12 -20.08 13.16
C PHE A 41 -25.47 -20.36 14.64
N LEU A 42 -24.52 -20.14 15.55
CA LEU A 42 -24.72 -20.29 16.99
C LEU A 42 -25.84 -19.38 17.50
N ILE A 43 -25.84 -18.10 17.09
CA ILE A 43 -26.86 -17.12 17.48
C ILE A 43 -28.25 -17.60 17.06
N SER A 44 -28.42 -18.00 15.79
CA SER A 44 -29.72 -18.47 15.31
C SER A 44 -30.12 -19.84 15.85
N LYS A 45 -29.18 -20.72 16.20
CA LYS A 45 -29.50 -21.99 16.86
C LYS A 45 -29.90 -21.80 18.32
N ALA A 46 -29.30 -20.85 19.02
CA ALA A 46 -29.62 -20.55 20.41
C ALA A 46 -30.99 -19.87 20.60
N SER A 47 -31.56 -19.28 19.54
CA SER A 47 -32.90 -18.66 19.60
C SER A 47 -34.05 -19.68 19.52
N ILE A 48 -33.76 -20.95 19.20
CA ILE A 48 -34.75 -22.03 19.12
C ILE A 48 -34.58 -22.91 20.37
N PRO A 49 -35.66 -23.44 20.99
CA PRO A 49 -35.55 -24.34 22.13
C PRO A 49 -34.60 -25.51 21.83
N PRO A 50 -33.51 -25.69 22.58
CA PRO A 50 -32.54 -26.73 22.27
C PRO A 50 -33.10 -28.11 22.65
N GLU A 51 -33.29 -28.98 21.66
CA GLU A 51 -33.62 -30.39 21.90
C GLU A 51 -32.43 -31.15 22.53
N ASN A 52 -31.20 -30.71 22.26
CA ASN A 52 -29.97 -31.30 22.78
C ASN A 52 -28.85 -30.26 22.97
N ILE A 53 -28.36 -30.12 24.21
CA ILE A 53 -27.31 -29.15 24.59
C ILE A 53 -26.00 -29.41 23.82
N LEU A 54 -25.71 -30.66 23.44
CA LEU A 54 -24.49 -31.02 22.70
C LEU A 54 -24.41 -30.36 21.31
N MET A 55 -25.55 -30.06 20.66
CA MET A 55 -25.56 -29.43 19.33
C MET A 55 -25.03 -28.00 19.33
N ILE A 56 -25.11 -27.31 20.47
CA ILE A 56 -24.59 -25.93 20.65
C ILE A 56 -23.09 -25.98 21.01
N TYR A 57 -22.62 -27.05 21.64
CA TYR A 57 -21.23 -27.18 22.06
C TYR A 57 -20.25 -27.21 20.88
N VAL A 58 -20.59 -27.90 19.79
CA VAL A 58 -19.73 -27.99 18.60
C VAL A 58 -19.46 -26.61 17.98
N PRO A 59 -20.47 -25.76 17.68
CA PRO A 59 -20.24 -24.39 17.26
C PRO A 59 -19.45 -23.55 18.28
N ILE A 60 -19.64 -23.70 19.59
CA ILE A 60 -18.86 -22.97 20.60
C ILE A 60 -17.36 -23.30 20.50
N VAL A 61 -17.03 -24.59 20.40
CA VAL A 61 -15.63 -25.02 20.22
C VAL A 61 -15.09 -24.52 18.87
N GLY A 62 -15.92 -24.56 17.82
CA GLY A 62 -15.59 -24.00 16.50
C GLY A 62 -15.24 -22.51 16.57
N VAL A 63 -16.05 -21.69 17.23
CA VAL A 63 -15.79 -20.26 17.44
C VAL A 63 -14.44 -20.04 18.13
N ARG A 64 -14.14 -20.81 19.19
CA ARG A 64 -12.84 -20.72 19.89
C ARG A 64 -11.68 -21.13 18.98
N ALA A 65 -11.81 -22.26 18.27
CA ALA A 65 -10.79 -22.78 17.38
C ALA A 65 -10.49 -21.80 16.24
N PHE A 66 -11.51 -21.28 15.56
CA PHE A 66 -11.35 -20.29 14.48
C PHE A 66 -10.87 -18.94 15.00
N GLY A 67 -11.29 -18.52 16.20
CA GLY A 67 -10.80 -17.31 16.85
C GLY A 67 -9.31 -17.37 17.13
N THR A 68 -8.83 -18.44 17.77
CA THR A 68 -7.41 -18.65 18.03
C THR A 68 -6.62 -18.85 16.73
N SER A 69 -7.14 -19.66 15.79
CA SER A 69 -6.49 -19.90 14.49
C SER A 69 -6.31 -18.60 13.72
N ARG A 70 -7.35 -17.76 13.62
CA ARG A 70 -7.27 -16.45 12.97
C ARG A 70 -6.13 -15.60 13.56
N ALA A 71 -6.06 -15.51 14.89
CA ALA A 71 -5.03 -14.70 15.55
C ALA A 71 -3.61 -15.23 15.29
N VAL A 72 -3.41 -16.54 15.43
CA VAL A 72 -2.11 -17.19 15.23
C VAL A 72 -1.67 -17.09 13.76
N ILE A 73 -2.55 -17.44 12.83
CA ILE A 73 -2.24 -17.41 11.39
C ILE A 73 -1.96 -15.98 10.95
N HIS A 74 -2.75 -14.98 11.39
CA HIS A 74 -2.50 -13.59 11.05
C HIS A 74 -1.16 -13.08 11.61
N TYR A 75 -0.79 -13.49 12.81
CA TYR A 75 0.49 -13.14 13.39
C TYR A 75 1.65 -13.74 12.58
N VAL A 76 1.56 -15.03 12.24
CA VAL A 76 2.57 -15.73 11.43
C VAL A 76 2.66 -15.11 10.03
N GLU A 77 1.53 -14.81 9.39
CA GLU A 77 1.43 -14.10 8.12
C GLU A 77 2.23 -12.78 8.16
N ARG A 78 1.98 -11.95 9.19
CA ARG A 78 2.68 -10.67 9.37
C ARG A 78 4.18 -10.88 9.59
N LEU A 79 4.56 -11.83 10.43
CA LEU A 79 5.96 -12.10 10.74
C LEU A 79 6.73 -12.57 9.49
N VAL A 80 6.20 -13.55 8.76
CA VAL A 80 6.82 -14.07 7.53
C VAL A 80 6.85 -13.01 6.44
N GLY A 81 5.79 -12.20 6.33
CA GLY A 81 5.73 -11.06 5.41
C GLY A 81 6.83 -10.04 5.68
N HIS A 82 6.94 -9.58 6.92
CA HIS A 82 7.97 -8.62 7.31
C HIS A 82 9.39 -9.19 7.20
N ASP A 83 9.66 -10.40 7.69
CA ASP A 83 11.00 -11.03 7.57
C ASP A 83 11.43 -11.14 6.10
N THR A 84 10.52 -11.58 5.22
CA THR A 84 10.84 -11.72 3.79
C THR A 84 11.17 -10.38 3.15
N ILE A 85 10.36 -9.35 3.40
CA ILE A 85 10.58 -8.03 2.81
C ILE A 85 11.83 -7.37 3.39
N LEU A 86 12.08 -7.46 4.70
CA LEU A 86 13.29 -6.92 5.33
C LEU A 86 14.58 -7.55 4.79
N ARG A 87 14.57 -8.86 4.50
CA ARG A 87 15.71 -9.52 3.83
C ARG A 87 15.96 -8.97 2.42
N ILE A 88 14.90 -8.76 1.64
CA ILE A 88 14.99 -8.16 0.31
C ILE A 88 15.56 -6.75 0.41
N LEU A 89 15.07 -5.93 1.35
CA LEU A 89 15.57 -4.56 1.56
C LEU A 89 17.05 -4.54 1.98
N SER A 90 17.48 -5.48 2.81
CA SER A 90 18.89 -5.61 3.20
C SER A 90 19.79 -5.87 1.98
N GLN A 91 19.40 -6.82 1.11
CA GLN A 91 20.15 -7.13 -0.12
C GLN A 91 20.16 -5.95 -1.10
N MET A 92 19.05 -5.23 -1.19
CA MET A 92 18.94 -4.03 -2.00
C MET A 92 19.87 -2.91 -1.53
N ARG A 93 19.92 -2.65 -0.21
CA ARG A 93 20.85 -1.68 0.39
C ARG A 93 22.30 -2.05 0.10
N GLN A 94 22.64 -3.34 0.19
CA GLN A 94 23.98 -3.84 -0.17
C GLN A 94 24.29 -3.64 -1.66
N ARG A 95 23.35 -3.92 -2.57
CA ARG A 95 23.52 -3.70 -4.01
C ARG A 95 23.72 -2.22 -4.33
N LEU A 96 22.91 -1.34 -3.74
CA LEU A 96 23.04 0.10 -3.92
C LEU A 96 24.40 0.61 -3.44
N TYR A 97 24.84 0.17 -2.27
CA TYR A 97 26.15 0.51 -1.72
C TYR A 97 27.29 0.11 -2.68
N ARG A 98 27.28 -1.13 -3.18
CA ARG A 98 28.30 -1.61 -4.14
C ARG A 98 28.32 -0.85 -5.47
N ILE A 99 27.19 -0.27 -5.89
CA ILE A 99 27.12 0.54 -7.11
C ILE A 99 27.71 1.95 -6.86
N LEU A 100 27.50 2.49 -5.66
CA LEU A 100 27.89 3.85 -5.28
C LEU A 100 29.32 3.96 -4.78
N GLU A 101 29.81 2.97 -4.04
CA GLU A 101 31.16 2.91 -3.45
C GLU A 101 32.28 3.22 -4.46
N PRO A 102 32.31 2.62 -5.68
CA PRO A 102 33.39 2.89 -6.65
C PRO A 102 33.30 4.29 -7.27
N GLN A 103 32.14 4.94 -7.16
CA GLN A 103 31.86 6.23 -7.78
C GLN A 103 31.98 7.39 -6.78
N ALA A 104 32.24 7.09 -5.49
CA ALA A 104 32.28 8.07 -4.39
C ALA A 104 33.23 9.26 -4.65
N LEU A 105 34.37 9.02 -5.30
CA LEU A 105 35.36 10.06 -5.61
C LEU A 105 34.92 11.04 -6.72
N PHE A 106 33.97 10.65 -7.59
CA PHE A 106 33.43 11.49 -8.68
C PHE A 106 31.98 11.92 -8.44
N LEU A 107 31.35 11.44 -7.37
CA LEU A 107 29.94 11.68 -7.06
C LEU A 107 29.69 13.08 -6.51
N SER A 108 30.66 13.67 -5.80
CA SER A 108 30.57 15.01 -5.18
C SER A 108 30.28 16.13 -6.19
N SER A 109 30.63 15.95 -7.47
CA SER A 109 30.35 16.88 -8.55
C SER A 109 28.99 16.67 -9.24
N ARG A 110 28.36 15.50 -9.11
CA ARG A 110 27.18 15.10 -9.92
C ARG A 110 25.91 14.80 -9.12
N PHE A 111 26.01 14.47 -7.84
CA PHE A 111 24.86 14.19 -6.97
C PHE A 111 25.07 14.82 -5.59
N ARG A 112 24.02 15.42 -5.00
CA ARG A 112 24.07 15.87 -3.61
C ARG A 112 24.07 14.64 -2.71
N THR A 113 24.95 14.57 -1.72
CA THR A 113 25.01 13.47 -0.73
C THR A 113 23.63 13.17 -0.12
N GLY A 114 22.80 14.21 0.07
CA GLY A 114 21.43 14.09 0.53
C GLY A 114 20.48 13.29 -0.40
N ASP A 115 20.67 13.35 -1.72
CA ASP A 115 19.84 12.61 -2.68
C ASP A 115 20.12 11.09 -2.62
N ILE A 116 21.37 10.73 -2.34
CA ILE A 116 21.82 9.34 -2.21
C ILE A 116 21.35 8.75 -0.88
N LEU A 117 21.48 9.51 0.21
CA LEU A 117 20.95 9.15 1.53
C LEU A 117 19.42 9.00 1.47
N GLY A 118 18.72 9.91 0.79
CA GLY A 118 17.28 9.83 0.56
C GLY A 118 16.87 8.62 -0.29
N MET A 119 17.67 8.20 -1.27
CA MET A 119 17.43 6.97 -2.02
C MET A 119 17.66 5.70 -1.18
N LEU A 120 18.70 5.68 -0.34
CA LEU A 120 19.02 4.55 0.55
C LEU A 120 17.99 4.35 1.68
N ALA A 121 17.47 5.46 2.22
CA ALA A 121 16.53 5.45 3.32
C ALA A 121 15.09 5.42 2.81
N ASP A 122 14.63 6.49 2.15
CA ASP A 122 13.22 6.70 1.87
C ASP A 122 12.73 5.78 0.74
N ASP A 123 13.38 5.76 -0.43
CA ASP A 123 12.85 5.00 -1.57
C ASP A 123 12.85 3.48 -1.35
N ILE A 124 13.87 2.97 -0.65
CA ILE A 124 13.95 1.56 -0.25
C ILE A 124 12.82 1.25 0.75
N GLU A 125 12.59 2.09 1.75
CA GLU A 125 11.50 1.90 2.71
C GLU A 125 10.11 2.03 2.07
N TYR A 126 9.95 2.92 1.08
CA TYR A 126 8.71 3.03 0.31
C TYR A 126 8.34 1.70 -0.36
N LEU A 127 9.32 0.93 -0.84
CA LEU A 127 9.09 -0.37 -1.48
C LEU A 127 8.57 -1.41 -0.49
N GLN A 128 9.00 -1.37 0.77
CA GLN A 128 8.41 -2.21 1.82
C GLN A 128 6.89 -2.03 1.86
N ASN A 129 6.45 -0.77 1.86
CA ASN A 129 5.04 -0.42 1.94
C ASN A 129 4.27 -0.85 0.69
N VAL A 130 4.88 -0.82 -0.49
CA VAL A 130 4.25 -1.33 -1.73
C VAL A 130 3.89 -2.80 -1.56
N TYR A 131 4.81 -3.66 -1.12
CA TYR A 131 4.53 -5.08 -1.01
C TYR A 131 3.54 -5.40 0.12
N LEU A 132 3.81 -4.90 1.31
CA LEU A 132 3.04 -5.23 2.51
C LEU A 132 1.64 -4.61 2.53
N ARG A 133 1.45 -3.47 1.88
CA ARG A 133 0.17 -2.74 1.90
C ARG A 133 -0.57 -2.73 0.58
N THR A 134 0.07 -3.11 -0.53
CA THR A 134 -0.56 -3.11 -1.88
C THR A 134 -0.56 -4.48 -2.51
N VAL A 135 0.62 -5.07 -2.74
CA VAL A 135 0.75 -6.31 -3.52
C VAL A 135 0.10 -7.49 -2.81
N PHE A 136 0.48 -7.76 -1.54
CA PHE A 136 -0.09 -8.91 -0.83
C PHE A 136 -1.60 -8.77 -0.62
N PRO A 137 -2.13 -7.64 -0.11
CA PRO A 137 -3.57 -7.47 0.02
C PRO A 137 -4.34 -7.60 -1.30
N ALA A 138 -3.79 -7.12 -2.42
CA ALA A 138 -4.42 -7.24 -3.73
C ALA A 138 -4.52 -8.70 -4.22
N VAL A 139 -3.43 -9.46 -4.09
CA VAL A 139 -3.43 -10.88 -4.50
C VAL A 139 -4.34 -11.70 -3.61
N ILE A 140 -4.28 -11.50 -2.28
CA ILE A 140 -5.17 -12.19 -1.33
C ILE A 140 -6.62 -11.85 -1.65
N SER A 141 -6.94 -10.58 -1.88
CA SER A 141 -8.29 -10.15 -2.26
C SER A 141 -8.78 -10.80 -3.53
N LEU A 142 -7.94 -10.94 -4.56
CA LEU A 142 -8.34 -11.61 -5.80
C LEU A 142 -8.70 -13.08 -5.57
N ILE A 143 -7.95 -13.78 -4.71
CA ILE A 143 -8.24 -15.16 -4.33
C ILE A 143 -9.56 -15.23 -3.55
N ILE A 144 -9.75 -14.34 -2.58
CA ILE A 144 -11.00 -14.28 -1.78
C ILE A 144 -12.20 -13.88 -2.66
N TYR A 145 -12.02 -13.01 -3.64
CA TYR A 145 -13.04 -12.65 -4.62
C TYR A 145 -13.49 -13.88 -5.43
N ALA A 146 -12.53 -14.60 -6.00
CA ALA A 146 -12.83 -15.81 -6.76
C ALA A 146 -13.51 -16.85 -5.86
N ALA A 147 -12.98 -17.09 -4.66
CA ALA A 147 -13.56 -18.02 -3.70
C ALA A 147 -14.99 -17.64 -3.29
N ALA A 148 -15.27 -16.36 -3.03
CA ALA A 148 -16.60 -15.88 -2.65
C ALA A 148 -17.61 -16.02 -3.80
N VAL A 149 -17.23 -15.62 -5.01
CA VAL A 149 -18.10 -15.73 -6.20
C VAL A 149 -18.38 -17.20 -6.54
N ILE A 150 -17.36 -18.07 -6.47
CA ILE A 150 -17.54 -19.51 -6.70
C ILE A 150 -18.43 -20.11 -5.61
N ALA A 151 -18.17 -19.83 -4.34
CA ALA A 151 -18.94 -20.38 -3.22
C ALA A 151 -20.42 -20.00 -3.31
N ILE A 152 -20.74 -18.74 -3.60
CA ILE A 152 -22.12 -18.28 -3.76
C ILE A 152 -22.73 -18.81 -5.07
N GLY A 153 -21.94 -18.88 -6.15
CA GLY A 153 -22.39 -19.36 -7.45
C GLY A 153 -22.77 -20.84 -7.47
N MET A 154 -22.29 -21.62 -6.50
CA MET A 154 -22.77 -23.00 -6.28
C MET A 154 -24.21 -23.06 -5.76
N PHE A 155 -24.71 -22.00 -5.11
CA PHE A 155 -26.10 -21.91 -4.66
C PHE A 155 -26.97 -21.17 -5.69
N ASP A 156 -26.59 -19.93 -6.03
CA ASP A 156 -27.31 -19.10 -6.99
C ASP A 156 -26.33 -18.24 -7.81
N VAL A 157 -26.26 -18.55 -9.10
CA VAL A 157 -25.42 -17.83 -10.06
C VAL A 157 -25.83 -16.36 -10.20
N ARG A 158 -27.13 -16.03 -10.12
CA ARG A 158 -27.62 -14.65 -10.26
C ARG A 158 -27.16 -13.80 -9.08
N PHE A 159 -27.26 -14.34 -7.87
CA PHE A 159 -26.79 -13.68 -6.67
C PHE A 159 -25.26 -13.57 -6.64
N ALA A 160 -24.54 -14.58 -7.13
CA ALA A 160 -23.08 -14.53 -7.26
C ALA A 160 -22.60 -13.40 -8.17
N VAL A 161 -23.31 -13.13 -9.28
CA VAL A 161 -23.00 -11.99 -10.16
C VAL A 161 -23.20 -10.66 -9.43
N LEU A 162 -24.27 -10.53 -8.66
CA LEU A 162 -24.55 -9.33 -7.86
C LEU A 162 -23.46 -9.08 -6.80
N VAL A 163 -23.05 -10.11 -6.06
CA VAL A 163 -21.95 -10.01 -5.09
C VAL A 163 -20.62 -9.71 -5.79
N GLY A 164 -20.38 -10.34 -6.95
CA GLY A 164 -19.23 -10.05 -7.80
C GLY A 164 -19.17 -8.58 -8.21
N LEU A 165 -20.32 -7.96 -8.51
CA LEU A 165 -20.41 -6.54 -8.84
C LEU A 165 -20.13 -5.65 -7.63
N TYR A 166 -20.65 -5.97 -6.43
CA TYR A 166 -20.33 -5.21 -5.23
C TYR A 166 -18.83 -5.20 -4.92
N ILE A 167 -18.17 -6.36 -5.02
CA ILE A 167 -16.73 -6.44 -4.78
C ILE A 167 -15.96 -5.69 -5.88
N LEU A 168 -16.39 -5.79 -7.15
CA LEU A 168 -15.79 -5.03 -8.26
C LEU A 168 -15.89 -3.52 -8.01
N VAL A 169 -17.01 -3.03 -7.47
CA VAL A 169 -17.18 -1.62 -7.11
C VAL A 169 -16.19 -1.22 -6.03
N LEU A 170 -15.98 -2.04 -5.00
CA LEU A 170 -15.03 -1.79 -3.91
C LEU A 170 -13.57 -1.77 -4.38
N VAL A 171 -13.18 -2.75 -5.21
CA VAL A 171 -11.78 -2.99 -5.60
C VAL A 171 -11.35 -2.19 -6.81
N ALA A 172 -12.25 -1.87 -7.75
CA ALA A 172 -11.90 -1.20 -9.00
C ALA A 172 -12.54 0.18 -9.13
N VAL A 173 -13.87 0.28 -8.98
CA VAL A 173 -14.60 1.51 -9.30
C VAL A 173 -14.27 2.65 -8.32
N LEU A 174 -14.44 2.42 -7.02
CA LEU A 174 -14.13 3.42 -5.99
C LEU A 174 -12.68 3.93 -6.03
N PRO A 175 -11.63 3.08 -6.11
CA PRO A 175 -10.27 3.56 -6.16
C PRO A 175 -9.92 4.23 -7.49
N LEU A 176 -10.49 3.81 -8.61
CA LEU A 176 -10.26 4.46 -9.91
C LEU A 176 -10.85 5.87 -9.93
N ILE A 177 -12.08 6.04 -9.45
CA ILE A 177 -12.70 7.37 -9.29
C ILE A 177 -11.87 8.23 -8.32
N SER A 178 -11.38 7.65 -7.20
CA SER A 178 -10.46 8.32 -6.28
C SER A 178 -9.24 8.86 -7.00
N LEU A 179 -8.58 7.99 -7.74
CA LEU A 179 -7.34 8.30 -8.43
C LEU A 179 -7.52 9.45 -9.41
N LEU A 180 -8.58 9.41 -10.23
CA LEU A 180 -8.87 10.43 -11.23
C LEU A 180 -9.19 11.79 -10.60
N LEU A 181 -9.95 11.82 -9.51
CA LEU A 181 -10.39 13.07 -8.88
C LEU A 181 -9.33 13.69 -7.96
N THR A 182 -8.49 12.89 -7.33
CA THR A 182 -7.56 13.36 -6.28
C THR A 182 -6.13 13.57 -6.78
N GLN A 183 -5.70 12.92 -7.87
CA GLN A 183 -4.30 12.94 -8.30
C GLN A 183 -3.74 14.36 -8.52
N LYS A 184 -4.48 15.24 -9.18
CA LYS A 184 -4.04 16.62 -9.44
C LYS A 184 -3.88 17.40 -8.12
N ARG A 185 -4.90 17.34 -7.26
CA ARG A 185 -4.91 18.01 -5.94
C ARG A 185 -3.82 17.49 -5.01
N GLN A 186 -3.56 16.18 -5.01
CA GLN A 186 -2.47 15.58 -4.25
C GLN A 186 -1.10 16.11 -4.70
N ARG A 187 -0.90 16.29 -6.03
CA ARG A 187 0.32 16.89 -6.57
C ARG A 187 0.44 18.36 -6.18
N GLU A 188 -0.65 19.12 -6.28
CA GLU A 188 -0.69 20.54 -5.89
C GLU A 188 -0.35 20.72 -4.41
N VAL A 189 -0.96 19.93 -3.51
CA VAL A 189 -0.65 19.96 -2.06
C VAL A 189 0.83 19.63 -1.81
N LYS A 190 1.37 18.60 -2.47
CA LYS A 190 2.79 18.24 -2.32
C LYS A 190 3.71 19.38 -2.77
N GLN A 191 3.44 19.99 -3.92
CA GLN A 191 4.23 21.11 -4.44
C GLN A 191 4.14 22.34 -3.55
N ALA A 192 2.93 22.71 -3.12
CA ALA A 192 2.71 23.88 -2.26
C ALA A 192 3.36 23.70 -0.89
N ARG A 193 3.31 22.49 -0.31
CA ARG A 193 4.00 22.17 0.94
C ARG A 193 5.52 22.22 0.80
N ASN A 194 6.07 21.75 -0.32
CA ASN A 194 7.50 21.94 -0.60
C ASN A 194 7.90 23.43 -0.68
N ARG A 195 7.06 24.28 -1.27
CA ARG A 195 7.30 25.73 -1.30
C ARG A 195 7.25 26.35 0.09
N LEU A 196 6.33 25.92 0.95
CA LEU A 196 6.30 26.36 2.36
C LEU A 196 7.59 25.98 3.08
N TYR A 197 8.08 24.75 2.91
CA TYR A 197 9.35 24.33 3.51
C TYR A 197 10.55 25.14 3.00
N GLN A 198 10.59 25.46 1.71
CA GLN A 198 11.62 26.33 1.13
C GLN A 198 11.56 27.74 1.72
N LYS A 199 10.38 28.38 1.71
CA LYS A 199 10.18 29.71 2.30
C LYS A 199 10.57 29.76 3.77
N LEU A 200 10.21 28.73 4.54
CA LEU A 200 10.57 28.64 5.95
C LEU A 200 12.08 28.50 6.14
N THR A 201 12.74 27.66 5.32
CA THR A 201 14.18 27.47 5.39
C THR A 201 14.92 28.76 5.02
N ASP A 202 14.50 29.44 3.97
CA ASP A 202 15.07 30.73 3.55
C ASP A 202 14.89 31.79 4.66
N ALA A 203 13.73 31.82 5.32
CA ALA A 203 13.48 32.73 6.43
C ALA A 203 14.30 32.42 7.68
N VAL A 204 14.52 31.14 7.99
CA VAL A 204 15.38 30.72 9.12
C VAL A 204 16.84 31.04 8.85
N LEU A 205 17.34 30.79 7.63
CA LEU A 205 18.71 31.11 7.25
C LEU A 205 18.95 32.62 7.13
N GLY A 206 17.95 33.38 6.66
CA GLY A 206 17.96 34.84 6.53
C GLY A 206 17.32 35.58 7.70
N MET A 207 17.21 34.97 8.88
CA MET A 207 16.45 35.52 10.02
C MET A 207 16.95 36.90 10.44
N SER A 208 18.26 37.12 10.38
CA SER A 208 18.88 38.42 10.68
C SER A 208 18.39 39.53 9.74
N ASP A 209 18.24 39.23 8.44
CA ASP A 209 17.77 40.20 7.45
C ASP A 209 16.31 40.59 7.70
N TRP A 210 15.48 39.62 8.09
CA TRP A 210 14.09 39.85 8.51
C TRP A 210 14.00 40.66 9.79
N MET A 211 14.90 40.43 10.75
CA MET A 211 14.96 41.20 12.00
C MET A 211 15.39 42.64 11.78
N ILE A 212 16.46 42.86 11.00
CA ILE A 212 17.01 44.18 10.71
C ILE A 212 16.04 45.01 9.88
N SER A 213 15.31 44.38 8.94
CA SER A 213 14.32 45.08 8.11
C SER A 213 13.00 45.38 8.84
N GLY A 214 12.76 44.83 10.03
CA GLY A 214 11.51 45.03 10.78
C GLY A 214 10.27 44.43 10.10
N ARG A 215 10.44 43.50 9.17
CA ARG A 215 9.38 42.93 8.32
C ARG A 215 8.92 41.54 8.75
N GLN A 216 9.17 41.15 10.00
CA GLN A 216 8.83 39.81 10.51
C GLN A 216 7.32 39.53 10.42
N GLY A 217 6.48 40.49 10.79
CA GLY A 217 5.02 40.37 10.71
C GLY A 217 4.54 40.12 9.28
N GLN A 218 5.09 40.85 8.30
CA GLN A 218 4.74 40.67 6.88
C GLN A 218 5.09 39.26 6.37
N PHE A 219 6.22 38.71 6.81
CA PHE A 219 6.59 37.32 6.48
C PHE A 219 5.61 36.33 7.08
N VAL A 220 5.27 36.47 8.37
CA VAL A 220 4.32 35.59 9.07
C VAL A 220 2.95 35.63 8.40
N ASP A 221 2.42 36.82 8.13
CA ASP A 221 1.11 36.99 7.48
C ASP A 221 1.07 36.31 6.09
N THR A 222 2.15 36.45 5.32
CA THR A 222 2.26 35.84 3.99
C THR A 222 2.37 34.31 4.10
N TYR A 223 3.13 33.82 5.07
CA TYR A 223 3.30 32.39 5.32
C TYR A 223 1.99 31.74 5.78
N GLU A 224 1.26 32.37 6.71
CA GLU A 224 -0.05 31.92 7.16
C GLU A 224 -1.07 31.90 6.02
N ALA A 225 -1.08 32.92 5.14
CA ALA A 225 -1.97 32.94 3.98
C ALA A 225 -1.69 31.77 3.02
N ASP A 226 -0.42 31.47 2.74
CA ASP A 226 -0.02 30.34 1.92
C ASP A 226 -0.37 29.00 2.59
N GLU A 227 -0.14 28.89 3.91
CA GLU A 227 -0.49 27.70 4.69
C GLU A 227 -1.99 27.45 4.66
N GLN A 228 -2.82 28.48 4.84
CA GLN A 228 -4.27 28.38 4.74
C GLN A 228 -4.72 27.91 3.34
N ALA A 229 -4.08 28.36 2.27
CA ALA A 229 -4.37 27.89 0.92
C ALA A 229 -4.09 26.39 0.75
N VAL A 230 -2.97 25.91 1.32
CA VAL A 230 -2.64 24.48 1.37
C VAL A 230 -3.65 23.71 2.21
N ALA A 231 -3.99 24.23 3.40
CA ALA A 231 -4.93 23.61 4.32
C ALA A 231 -6.33 23.45 3.70
N ARG A 232 -6.81 24.42 2.92
CA ARG A 232 -8.09 24.33 2.19
C ARG A 232 -8.08 23.19 1.18
N THR A 233 -6.99 23.03 0.44
CA THR A 233 -6.84 21.96 -0.57
C THR A 233 -6.71 20.59 0.10
N ASP A 234 -5.95 20.49 1.19
CA ASP A 234 -5.82 19.27 2.00
C ASP A 234 -7.17 18.88 2.63
N ALA A 235 -7.93 19.85 3.15
CA ALA A 235 -9.27 19.61 3.70
C ALA A 235 -10.23 19.06 2.64
N ALA A 236 -10.15 19.54 1.40
CA ALA A 236 -10.94 19.02 0.29
C ALA A 236 -10.59 17.56 -0.05
N LEU A 237 -9.30 17.20 -0.02
CA LEU A 237 -8.84 15.81 -0.17
C LEU A 237 -9.33 14.93 0.98
N ARG A 238 -9.22 15.37 2.24
CA ARG A 238 -9.72 14.64 3.41
C ARG A 238 -11.23 14.45 3.36
N ARG A 239 -11.99 15.45 2.93
CA ARG A 239 -13.44 15.34 2.72
C ARG A 239 -13.76 14.27 1.68
N TRP A 240 -13.05 14.27 0.57
CA TRP A 240 -13.21 13.24 -0.46
C TRP A 240 -12.91 11.84 0.08
N ALA A 241 -11.82 11.67 0.84
CA ALA A 241 -11.48 10.41 1.47
C ALA A 241 -12.58 9.89 2.42
N ARG A 242 -13.19 10.79 3.22
CA ARG A 242 -14.33 10.45 4.08
C ARG A 242 -15.56 10.02 3.27
N ILE A 243 -15.87 10.73 2.19
CA ILE A 243 -16.99 10.36 1.30
C ILE A 243 -16.75 8.98 0.68
N ARG A 244 -15.54 8.69 0.20
CA ARG A 244 -15.19 7.35 -0.30
C ARG A 244 -15.36 6.27 0.76
N MET A 245 -14.86 6.52 1.98
CA MET A 245 -14.99 5.56 3.07
C MET A 245 -16.48 5.30 3.37
N PHE A 246 -17.30 6.35 3.41
CA PHE A 246 -18.75 6.23 3.57
C PHE A 246 -19.40 5.43 2.43
N LEU A 247 -19.03 5.69 1.17
CA LEU A 247 -19.53 4.95 0.01
C LEU A 247 -19.13 3.47 0.07
N GLY A 248 -17.88 3.17 0.43
CA GLY A 248 -17.39 1.81 0.62
C GLY A 248 -18.17 1.06 1.71
N GLN A 249 -18.36 1.70 2.87
CA GLN A 249 -19.17 1.14 3.97
C GLN A 249 -20.65 0.99 3.58
N SER A 250 -21.19 1.89 2.77
CA SER A 250 -22.55 1.79 2.25
C SER A 250 -22.71 0.59 1.31
N VAL A 251 -21.72 0.33 0.44
CA VAL A 251 -21.71 -0.87 -0.43
C VAL A 251 -21.65 -2.15 0.40
N VAL A 252 -20.82 -2.18 1.47
CA VAL A 252 -20.79 -3.31 2.40
C VAL A 252 -22.14 -3.50 3.09
N GLY A 253 -22.76 -2.42 3.57
CA GLY A 253 -24.10 -2.44 4.16
C GLY A 253 -25.17 -2.96 3.21
N LEU A 254 -25.16 -2.52 1.95
CA LEU A 254 -26.03 -3.05 0.89
C LEU A 254 -25.76 -4.54 0.63
N GLY A 255 -24.50 -4.96 0.68
CA GLY A 255 -24.11 -6.37 0.59
C GLY A 255 -24.72 -7.21 1.72
N VAL A 256 -24.70 -6.73 2.96
CA VAL A 256 -25.32 -7.40 4.11
C VAL A 256 -26.84 -7.50 3.93
N VAL A 257 -27.51 -6.40 3.58
CA VAL A 257 -28.97 -6.41 3.35
C VAL A 257 -29.35 -7.34 2.20
N SER A 258 -28.59 -7.31 1.11
CA SER A 258 -28.80 -8.19 -0.05
C SER A 258 -28.60 -9.66 0.33
N MET A 259 -27.60 -9.97 1.15
CA MET A 259 -27.34 -11.32 1.66
C MET A 259 -28.47 -11.82 2.56
N ILE A 260 -28.99 -10.99 3.45
CA ILE A 260 -30.13 -11.33 4.31
C ILE A 260 -31.38 -11.58 3.45
N TRP A 261 -31.65 -10.70 2.48
CA TRP A 261 -32.80 -10.84 1.60
C TRP A 261 -32.72 -12.12 0.75
N TRP A 262 -31.55 -12.41 0.16
CA TRP A 262 -31.31 -13.64 -0.58
C TRP A 262 -31.45 -14.89 0.31
N ALA A 263 -30.78 -14.93 1.47
CA ALA A 263 -30.89 -16.05 2.39
C ALA A 263 -32.31 -16.27 2.91
N GLY A 264 -33.09 -15.19 3.13
CA GLY A 264 -34.50 -15.28 3.46
C GLY A 264 -35.35 -15.88 2.33
N GLY A 265 -35.05 -15.53 1.08
CA GLY A 265 -35.68 -16.09 -0.11
C GLY A 265 -35.38 -17.59 -0.31
N GLU A 266 -34.13 -18.00 -0.08
CA GLU A 266 -33.72 -19.42 -0.12
C GLU A 266 -34.37 -20.24 1.00
N PHE A 267 -34.53 -19.65 2.20
CA PHE A 267 -35.27 -20.28 3.29
C PHE A 267 -36.76 -20.46 2.94
N ALA A 268 -37.40 -19.44 2.33
CA ALA A 268 -38.80 -19.53 1.93
C ALA A 268 -39.05 -20.62 0.86
N GLN A 269 -38.04 -20.92 0.05
CA GLN A 269 -38.06 -22.01 -0.94
C GLN A 269 -37.69 -23.37 -0.34
N GLY A 270 -37.31 -23.43 0.95
CA GLY A 270 -36.89 -24.65 1.64
C GLY A 270 -35.50 -25.15 1.28
N ALA A 271 -34.70 -24.37 0.55
CA ALA A 271 -33.36 -24.76 0.11
C ALA A 271 -32.32 -24.71 1.24
N ILE A 272 -32.50 -23.79 2.20
CA ILE A 272 -31.62 -23.65 3.37
C ILE A 272 -32.41 -23.56 4.67
N PRO A 273 -31.89 -24.08 5.81
CA PRO A 273 -32.49 -23.85 7.11
C PRO A 273 -32.32 -22.39 7.57
N GLY A 274 -33.36 -21.82 8.18
CA GLY A 274 -33.37 -20.41 8.64
C GLY A 274 -32.25 -20.07 9.64
N THR A 275 -31.66 -21.08 10.28
CA THR A 275 -30.51 -20.92 11.18
C THR A 275 -29.23 -20.46 10.48
N LEU A 276 -29.17 -20.52 9.14
CA LEU A 276 -28.00 -20.08 8.36
C LEU A 276 -28.09 -18.61 7.94
N ILE A 277 -29.24 -17.95 8.07
CA ILE A 277 -29.42 -16.56 7.62
C ILE A 277 -28.42 -15.62 8.30
N ALA A 278 -28.30 -15.71 9.63
CA ALA A 278 -27.32 -14.92 10.37
C ALA A 278 -25.87 -15.32 10.04
N ALA A 279 -25.61 -16.61 9.79
CA ALA A 279 -24.29 -17.10 9.41
C ALA A 279 -23.83 -16.47 8.08
N PHE A 280 -24.69 -16.47 7.06
CA PHE A 280 -24.37 -15.84 5.77
C PHE A 280 -24.25 -14.33 5.87
N ALA A 281 -25.14 -13.66 6.62
CA ALA A 281 -25.07 -12.22 6.82
C ALA A 281 -23.75 -11.77 7.49
N LEU A 282 -23.29 -12.49 8.53
CA LEU A 282 -22.09 -12.12 9.26
C LEU A 282 -20.79 -12.42 8.49
N VAL A 283 -20.77 -13.38 7.57
CA VAL A 283 -19.60 -13.68 6.72
C VAL A 283 -19.22 -12.50 5.81
N VAL A 284 -20.19 -11.63 5.47
CA VAL A 284 -19.95 -10.47 4.61
C VAL A 284 -18.88 -9.53 5.21
N PHE A 285 -18.83 -9.38 6.53
CA PHE A 285 -17.88 -8.46 7.20
C PHE A 285 -16.40 -8.84 7.02
N PRO A 286 -15.93 -10.04 7.41
CA PRO A 286 -14.53 -10.43 7.22
C PRO A 286 -14.13 -10.54 5.75
N VAL A 287 -15.08 -10.85 4.85
CA VAL A 287 -14.86 -10.83 3.40
C VAL A 287 -14.66 -9.38 2.93
N ALA A 288 -15.47 -8.44 3.38
CA ALA A 288 -15.31 -7.01 3.07
C ALA A 288 -13.97 -6.43 3.59
N ASP A 289 -13.52 -6.85 4.77
CA ASP A 289 -12.22 -6.45 5.34
C ASP A 289 -11.02 -6.81 4.46
N ALA A 290 -11.14 -7.85 3.61
CA ALA A 290 -10.10 -8.19 2.64
C ALA A 290 -9.97 -7.12 1.55
N PHE A 291 -11.10 -6.53 1.11
CA PHE A 291 -11.16 -5.65 -0.05
C PHE A 291 -10.88 -4.17 0.25
N LEU A 292 -11.25 -3.68 1.44
CA LEU A 292 -11.07 -2.28 1.81
C LEU A 292 -9.60 -1.80 1.69
N PRO A 293 -8.59 -2.56 2.17
CA PRO A 293 -7.18 -2.16 2.03
C PRO A 293 -6.71 -2.02 0.58
N VAL A 294 -7.27 -2.80 -0.35
CA VAL A 294 -6.88 -2.74 -1.77
C VAL A 294 -7.28 -1.41 -2.39
N SER A 295 -8.46 -0.90 -2.03
CA SER A 295 -8.96 0.40 -2.49
C SER A 295 -8.02 1.54 -2.07
N GLU A 296 -7.53 1.51 -0.83
CA GLU A 296 -6.56 2.50 -0.33
C GLU A 296 -5.18 2.36 -0.98
N ALA A 297 -4.79 1.13 -1.31
CA ALA A 297 -3.49 0.84 -1.88
C ALA A 297 -3.37 1.31 -3.34
N ILE A 298 -4.44 1.15 -4.14
CA ILE A 298 -4.48 1.61 -5.54
C ILE A 298 -4.31 3.14 -5.63
N GLU A 299 -4.84 3.89 -4.67
CA GLU A 299 -4.66 5.35 -4.60
C GLU A 299 -3.18 5.77 -4.52
N LYS A 300 -2.34 4.95 -3.88
CA LYS A 300 -0.92 5.27 -3.63
C LYS A 300 0.01 4.86 -4.77
N ILE A 301 -0.49 4.13 -5.78
CA ILE A 301 0.30 3.66 -6.94
C ILE A 301 1.10 4.76 -7.66
N PRO A 302 0.56 5.98 -7.90
CA PRO A 302 1.32 7.03 -8.57
C PRO A 302 2.55 7.49 -7.79
N GLN A 303 2.50 7.41 -6.46
CA GLN A 303 3.64 7.77 -5.61
C GLN A 303 4.75 6.72 -5.77
N TYR A 304 4.39 5.45 -5.92
CA TYR A 304 5.32 4.34 -6.10
C TYR A 304 6.05 4.37 -7.45
N ARG A 305 5.36 4.81 -8.51
CA ARG A 305 5.96 4.93 -9.84
C ARG A 305 7.15 5.92 -9.86
N ASN A 306 7.03 7.04 -9.17
CA ASN A 306 8.09 8.07 -9.14
C ASN A 306 9.37 7.59 -8.43
N SER A 307 9.26 6.80 -7.34
CA SER A 307 10.43 6.22 -6.67
C SER A 307 11.08 5.11 -7.49
N LEU A 308 10.29 4.29 -8.19
CA LEU A 308 10.79 3.26 -9.10
C LEU A 308 11.55 3.87 -10.30
N GLU A 309 11.03 4.94 -10.89
CA GLU A 309 11.68 5.65 -12.00
C GLU A 309 13.02 6.30 -11.56
N ARG A 310 13.10 6.83 -10.33
CA ARG A 310 14.35 7.36 -9.76
C ARG A 310 15.43 6.29 -9.57
N LEU A 311 15.06 5.13 -9.02
CA LEU A 311 15.98 4.00 -8.84
C LEU A 311 16.50 3.46 -10.18
N ALA A 312 15.62 3.34 -11.18
CA ALA A 312 16.00 2.91 -12.53
C ALA A 312 16.97 3.90 -13.20
N GLY A 313 16.78 5.21 -13.00
CA GLY A 313 17.64 6.25 -13.58
C GLY A 313 19.08 6.25 -13.06
N VAL A 314 19.34 5.69 -11.87
CA VAL A 314 20.71 5.52 -11.33
C VAL A 314 21.42 4.35 -12.01
N GLU A 315 20.70 3.26 -12.31
CA GLU A 315 21.26 2.06 -12.92
C GLU A 315 21.46 2.18 -14.44
N GLU A 316 20.77 3.09 -15.14
CA GLU A 316 21.00 3.35 -16.59
C GLU A 316 22.23 4.22 -16.87
N ARG A 317 22.89 4.77 -15.84
CA ARG A 317 24.14 5.54 -15.98
C ARG A 317 25.42 4.79 -15.54
N PRO A 318 25.59 3.45 -15.66
CA PRO A 318 26.82 2.79 -15.26
C PRO A 318 27.75 2.76 -16.48
N GLY A 319 28.42 3.86 -16.79
CA GLY A 319 29.31 3.83 -17.96
C GLY A 319 30.01 5.12 -18.36
N GLY A 320 29.59 6.28 -17.85
CA GLY A 320 30.30 7.53 -18.14
C GLY A 320 31.76 7.47 -17.69
N TRP A 321 32.01 6.96 -16.47
CA TRP A 321 33.34 6.91 -15.89
C TRP A 321 34.26 5.84 -16.51
N ARG A 322 33.74 4.71 -17.01
CA ARG A 322 34.56 3.74 -17.76
C ARG A 322 35.06 4.31 -19.09
N ARG A 323 34.27 5.17 -19.72
CA ARG A 323 34.63 5.88 -20.95
C ARG A 323 35.64 6.99 -20.66
N VAL A 324 35.46 7.72 -19.56
CA VAL A 324 36.42 8.72 -19.06
C VAL A 324 37.75 8.06 -18.64
N MET A 325 37.75 6.97 -17.87
CA MET A 325 38.99 6.26 -17.52
C MET A 325 39.71 5.67 -18.74
N ARG A 326 39.00 5.14 -19.75
CA ARG A 326 39.66 4.73 -21.00
C ARG A 326 40.23 5.92 -21.77
N GLN A 327 39.58 7.08 -21.75
CA GLN A 327 40.13 8.30 -22.33
C GLN A 327 41.32 8.83 -21.53
N THR A 328 41.26 8.86 -20.19
CA THR A 328 42.36 9.33 -19.34
C THR A 328 43.58 8.41 -19.41
N VAL A 329 43.39 7.09 -19.46
CA VAL A 329 44.49 6.12 -19.66
C VAL A 329 45.05 6.19 -21.08
N ALA A 330 44.22 6.44 -22.11
CA ALA A 330 44.69 6.69 -23.48
C ALA A 330 45.43 8.02 -23.61
N ILE A 331 45.07 9.04 -22.84
CA ILE A 331 45.73 10.35 -22.81
C ILE A 331 47.05 10.27 -22.02
N GLN A 332 47.16 9.44 -20.97
CA GLN A 332 48.42 9.27 -20.22
C GLN A 332 49.54 8.53 -20.99
N GLY A 333 49.25 7.91 -22.13
CA GLY A 333 50.26 7.38 -23.06
C GLY A 333 50.94 8.45 -23.93
N THR A 334 50.46 9.70 -23.88
CA THR A 334 51.02 10.82 -24.64
C THR A 334 51.26 11.97 -23.67
N ALA A 335 52.51 12.37 -23.46
CA ALA A 335 52.90 13.39 -22.50
C ALA A 335 52.02 14.66 -22.59
N ILE A 336 51.31 15.01 -21.50
CA ILE A 336 50.63 16.32 -21.39
C ILE A 336 50.84 16.87 -19.97
N GLY A 337 51.42 18.08 -19.92
CA GLY A 337 51.66 18.86 -18.72
C GLY A 337 50.36 19.27 -18.02
N ILE A 338 50.40 19.24 -16.69
CA ILE A 338 49.28 19.61 -15.83
C ILE A 338 49.29 21.14 -15.66
N HIS A 339 48.36 21.84 -16.32
CA HIS A 339 47.99 23.21 -15.94
C HIS A 339 46.80 23.15 -14.98
N LEU A 340 47.07 23.41 -13.70
CA LEU A 340 46.05 23.70 -12.68
C LEU A 340 45.67 25.19 -12.78
N PRO A 341 44.38 25.55 -12.94
CA PRO A 341 43.95 26.92 -12.73
C PRO A 341 43.83 27.15 -11.22
N LEU A 342 44.84 27.78 -10.64
CA LEU A 342 44.70 28.48 -9.37
C LEU A 342 44.05 29.84 -9.67
N GLU A 343 42.73 29.95 -9.49
CA GLU A 343 42.12 31.26 -9.29
C GLU A 343 42.29 31.66 -7.83
N ALA A 344 43.32 32.48 -7.59
CA ALA A 344 43.39 33.34 -6.43
C ALA A 344 42.35 34.46 -6.59
N ARG A 345 41.53 34.71 -5.56
CA ARG A 345 40.87 36.00 -5.36
C ARG A 345 41.33 36.59 -4.05
N THR A 346 42.13 37.64 -4.17
CA THR A 346 42.14 38.80 -3.28
C THR A 346 40.79 39.50 -3.29
#